data_AF-Q89TY6-F1
#
_entry.id   AF-Q89TY6-F1
#
_cell.length_a   1.000
_cell.length_b   1.000
_cell.length_c   1.000
_cell.angle_alpha   90.00
_cell.angle_beta   90.00
_cell.angle_gamma   90.00
#
_symmetry.space_group_name_H-M   'P 1'
#
loop_
_entity.id
_entity.type
_entity.pdbx_description
1 polymer ?
#
loop_
_entity_poly.entity_id
_entity_poly.type
_entity_poly.pdbx_seq_one_letter_code
_entity_poly.pdbx_strand_id
1 'polypeptide(L)' 'MTINTRNLRQITALRSQALEVLAANQARAADQSLSPADRQVATFDAEEAQAVLGILDSVKLNLGRRRQARSLHAYALF' A
#
# COMPACT_ATOMS: atom_id res chain seq x y z
N MET A 1 -11.32 -7.12 22.03
CA MET A 1 -10.19 -7.53 21.16
C MET A 1 -10.41 -6.99 19.73
N THR A 2 -10.42 -5.67 19.54
CA THR A 2 -11.11 -5.06 18.36
C THR A 2 -10.26 -4.05 17.58
N ILE A 3 -9.11 -3.63 18.12
CA ILE A 3 -8.32 -2.51 17.58
C ILE A 3 -7.51 -2.93 16.32
N ASN A 4 -7.08 -4.19 16.20
CA ASN A 4 -6.18 -4.64 15.11
C ASN A 4 -6.89 -4.96 13.77
N THR A 5 -8.19 -5.25 13.74
CA THR A 5 -8.92 -5.59 12.50
C THR A 5 -9.39 -4.37 11.72
N ARG A 6 -9.51 -3.19 12.36
CA ARG A 6 -9.76 -1.92 11.67
C ARG A 6 -8.51 -1.44 10.92
N ASN A 7 -7.35 -1.47 11.57
CA ASN A 7 -6.08 -1.05 10.94
C ASN A 7 -5.73 -1.90 9.71
N LEU A 8 -5.93 -3.22 9.76
CA LEU A 8 -5.68 -4.09 8.60
C LEU A 8 -6.64 -3.82 7.44
N ARG A 9 -7.92 -3.54 7.74
CA ARG A 9 -8.92 -3.16 6.74
C ARG A 9 -8.59 -1.81 6.11
N GLN A 10 -8.19 -0.83 6.91
CA GLN A 10 -7.76 0.49 6.43
C GLN A 10 -6.53 0.40 5.53
N ILE A 11 -5.50 -0.37 5.92
CA ILE A 11 -4.32 -0.59 5.08
C ILE A 11 -4.69 -1.27 3.75
N THR A 12 -5.62 -2.23 3.78
CA THR A 12 -6.09 -2.90 2.57
C THR A 12 -6.86 -1.93 1.65
N ALA A 13 -7.69 -1.06 2.22
CA ALA A 13 -8.40 -0.02 1.47
C ALA A 13 -7.43 0.99 0.85
N LEU A 14 -6.47 1.52 1.62
CA LEU A 14 -5.43 2.42 1.13
C LEU A 14 -4.58 1.78 0.03
N ARG A 15 -4.27 0.49 0.17
CA ARG A 15 -3.54 -0.26 -0.86
C ARG A 15 -4.34 -0.38 -2.15
N SER A 16 -5.66 -0.57 -2.05
CA SER A 16 -6.53 -0.65 -3.23
C SER A 16 -6.59 0.70 -3.95
N GLN A 17 -6.72 1.80 -3.19
CA GLN A 17 -6.67 3.16 -3.74
C GLN A 17 -5.33 3.48 -4.39
N ALA A 18 -4.21 3.13 -3.75
CA ALA A 18 -2.88 3.34 -4.33
C ALA A 18 -2.66 2.53 -5.62
N LEU A 19 -3.26 1.33 -5.73
CA LEU A 19 -3.25 0.55 -6.97
C LEU A 19 -4.06 1.21 -8.08
N GLU A 20 -5.22 1.77 -7.77
CA GLU A 20 -6.03 2.52 -8.74
C GLU A 20 -5.28 3.74 -9.26
N VAL A 21 -4.64 4.51 -8.37
CA VAL A 21 -3.81 5.67 -8.74
C VAL A 21 -2.61 5.24 -9.59
N LEU A 22 -1.92 4.17 -9.21
CA LEU A 22 -0.81 3.61 -9.99
C LEU A 22 -1.26 3.24 -11.41
N ALA A 23 -2.36 2.50 -11.54
CA ALA A 23 -2.88 2.08 -12.83
C ALA A 23 -3.30 3.27 -13.71
N ALA A 24 -3.98 4.26 -13.12
CA ALA A 24 -4.39 5.47 -13.83
C ALA A 24 -3.19 6.27 -14.35
N ASN A 25 -2.15 6.42 -13.53
CA ASN A 25 -0.94 7.15 -13.89
C ASN A 25 -0.07 6.38 -14.91
N GLN A 26 -0.03 5.05 -14.84
CA GLN A 26 0.62 4.23 -15.87
C GLN A 26 -0.10 4.35 -17.22
N ALA A 27 -1.43 4.31 -17.23
CA ALA A 27 -2.21 4.52 -18.44
C ALA A 27 -1.96 5.92 -19.03
N ARG A 28 -1.93 6.95 -18.17
CA ARG A 28 -1.67 8.33 -18.56
C ARG A 28 -0.24 8.52 -19.08
N ALA A 29 0.77 7.90 -18.46
CA ALA A 29 2.15 7.95 -18.93
C ALA A 29 2.33 7.30 -20.31
N ALA A 30 1.53 6.27 -20.63
CA ALA A 30 1.51 5.60 -21.93
C ALA A 30 0.66 6.31 -23.00
N ASP A 31 -0.16 7.30 -22.62
CA ASP A 31 -1.08 7.99 -23.53
C ASP A 31 -0.33 8.97 -24.45
N GLN A 32 -0.16 8.56 -25.71
CA GLN A 32 0.53 9.35 -26.73
C GLN A 32 -0.19 10.64 -27.12
N SER A 33 -1.48 10.78 -26.78
CA SER A 33 -2.23 12.02 -27.03
C SER A 33 -1.83 13.16 -26.08
N LEU A 34 -1.17 12.83 -24.97
CA LEU A 34 -0.71 13.80 -23.97
C LEU A 34 0.65 14.39 -24.32
N SER A 35 0.85 15.62 -23.83
CA SER A 35 2.14 16.28 -23.96
C SER A 35 3.24 15.47 -23.26
N PRO A 36 4.50 15.56 -23.73
CA PRO A 36 5.62 14.89 -23.06
C PRO A 36 5.77 15.29 -21.58
N ALA A 37 5.47 16.55 -21.24
CA ALA A 37 5.50 17.04 -19.86
C ALA A 37 4.42 16.35 -19.00
N ASP A 38 3.19 16.26 -19.50
CA ASP A 38 2.10 15.61 -18.77
C ASP A 38 2.34 14.10 -18.56
N ARG A 39 2.93 13.43 -19.56
CA ARG A 39 3.34 12.02 -19.43
C ARG A 39 4.47 11.84 -18.42
N GLN A 40 5.41 12.79 -18.35
CA GLN A 40 6.49 12.76 -17.36
C GLN A 40 5.96 12.96 -15.94
N VAL A 41 5.01 13.88 -15.74
CA VAL A 41 4.30 14.05 -14.45
C VAL A 41 3.59 12.74 -14.07
N ALA A 42 2.84 12.14 -14.99
CA ALA A 42 2.17 10.86 -14.74
C ALA A 42 3.15 9.72 -14.42
N THR A 43 4.36 9.74 -14.99
CA THR A 43 5.40 8.77 -14.67
C THR A 43 5.90 8.94 -13.23
N PHE A 44 6.16 10.18 -12.82
CA PHE A 44 6.55 10.49 -11.43
C PHE A 44 5.45 10.11 -10.43
N ASP A 45 4.20 10.46 -10.73
CA ASP A 45 3.06 10.13 -9.87
C ASP A 45 2.85 8.59 -9.76
N ALA A 46 3.16 7.84 -10.82
CA ALA A 46 3.16 6.38 -10.78
C ALA A 46 4.28 5.83 -9.87
N GLU A 47 5.49 6.39 -9.94
CA GLU A 47 6.60 6.01 -9.05
C GLU A 47 6.28 6.30 -7.58
N GLU A 48 5.66 7.45 -7.28
CA GLU A 48 5.22 7.80 -5.93
C GLU A 48 4.15 6.81 -5.43
N ALA A 49 3.13 6.50 -6.23
CA ALA A 49 2.12 5.52 -5.89
C ALA A 49 2.73 4.13 -5.60
N GLN A 50 3.75 3.74 -6.36
CA GLN A 50 4.49 2.49 -6.14
C GLN A 50 5.29 2.50 -4.83
N ALA A 51 5.92 3.63 -4.48
CA ALA A 51 6.61 3.78 -3.19
C ALA A 51 5.61 3.67 -2.01
N VAL A 52 4.43 4.31 -2.12
CA VAL A 52 3.37 4.21 -1.11
C VAL A 52 2.91 2.76 -0.93
N LEU A 53 2.75 1.99 -2.02
CA LEU A 53 2.42 0.56 -1.94
C LEU A 53 3.46 -0.23 -1.14
N GLY A 54 4.75 0.02 -1.38
CA GLY A 54 5.84 -0.62 -0.62
C GLY A 54 5.79 -0.33 0.89
N ILE A 55 5.44 0.90 1.26
CA ILE A 55 5.24 1.29 2.67
C ILE A 55 4.05 0.55 3.26
N LEU A 56 2.90 0.53 2.57
CA LEU A 56 1.69 -0.12 3.06
C LEU A 56 1.89 -1.63 3.25
N ASP A 57 2.57 -2.30 2.33
CA ASP A 57 2.91 -3.72 2.44
C ASP A 57 3.86 -3.96 3.63
N SER A 58 4.85 -3.09 3.85
CA SER A 58 5.74 -3.15 5.02
C SER A 58 4.99 -2.98 6.35
N VAL A 59 4.05 -2.03 6.43
CA VAL A 59 3.22 -1.80 7.63
C VAL A 59 2.33 -3.02 7.88
N LYS A 60 1.71 -3.59 6.84
CA LYS A 60 0.89 -4.81 6.93
C LYS A 60 1.68 -5.99 7.51
N LEU A 61 2.90 -6.21 7.02
CA LEU A 61 3.79 -7.27 7.52
C LEU A 61 4.15 -7.07 9.00
N ASN A 62 4.45 -5.84 9.41
CA ASN A 62 4.79 -5.53 10.79
C ASN A 62 3.62 -5.74 11.77
N LEU A 63 2.40 -5.41 11.35
CA LEU A 63 1.19 -5.73 12.12
C LEU A 63 0.97 -7.25 12.23
N GLY A 64 1.22 -8.00 11.16
CA GLY A 64 1.20 -9.46 11.17
C GLY A 64 2.18 -10.07 12.17
N ARG A 65 3.45 -9.61 12.15
CA ARG A 65 4.49 -10.06 13.09
C ARG A 65 4.15 -9.74 14.54
N ARG A 66 3.64 -8.54 14.85
CA ARG A 66 3.21 -8.19 16.21
C ARG A 66 2.06 -9.07 16.72
N ARG A 67 1.15 -9.50 15.85
CA ARG A 67 0.09 -10.45 16.22
C ARG A 67 0.69 -11.83 16.57
N GLN A 68 1.60 -12.35 15.75
CA GLN A 68 2.26 -13.64 16.01
C GLN A 68 3.09 -13.62 17.30
N ALA A 69 3.84 -12.54 17.56
CA ALA A 69 4.60 -12.41 18.79
C ALA A 69 3.70 -12.41 20.04
N ARG A 70 2.55 -11.72 19.99
CA ARG A 70 1.56 -11.74 21.08
C ARG A 70 0.92 -13.12 21.30
N SER A 71 0.65 -13.87 20.22
CA SER A 71 0.15 -15.25 20.39
C SER A 71 1.20 -16.14 21.02
N LEU A 72 2.47 -16.06 20.58
CA LEU A 72 3.56 -16.87 21.15
C LEU A 72 3.82 -16.56 22.62
N HIS A 73 3.77 -15.28 23.04
CA HIS A 73 3.88 -14.91 24.45
C HIS A 73 2.72 -15.43 25.30
N ALA A 74 1.51 -15.52 24.75
CA ALA A 74 0.36 -16.09 25.44
C ALA A 74 0.49 -17.61 25.64
N TYR A 75 1.21 -18.32 24.77
CA TYR A 75 1.48 -19.76 24.92
C TYR A 75 2.67 -20.07 25.84
N ALA A 76 3.56 -19.11 26.09
CA ALA A 76 4.74 -19.28 26.95
C ALA A 76 4.47 -18.99 28.45
N LEU A 77 3.22 -18.67 28.82
CA LEU A 77 2.78 -18.37 30.18
C LEU A 77 2.04 -19.54 30.86
N PHE A 78 2.12 -20.75 30.30
CA PHE A 78 1.65 -22.00 30.89
C PHE A 78 2.82 -22.94 31.11
#